data_AF-A0A7C1QRR3-F1
#
_entry.id   AF-A0A7C1QRR3-F1
#
_cell.length_a   1.000
_cell.length_b   1.000
_cell.length_c   1.000
_cell.angle_alpha   90.00
_cell.angle_beta   90.00
_cell.angle_gamma   90.00
#
_symmetry.space_group_name_H-M   'P 1'
#
loop_
_entity.id
_entity.type
_entity.pdbx_description
1 polymer ?
#
loop_
_entity_poly.entity_id
_entity_poly.type
_entity_poly.pdbx_seq_one_letter_code
_entity_poly.pdbx_strand_id
1 'polypeptide(L)' 'MNYEQCQRYLEEIQNLGIKFGLDNVSTVLSSFDNPHQKYASVLVAGTNGKGSVCAMLAQILILHN' A
#
# COMPACT_ATOMS: atom_id res chain seq x y z
N MET A 1 10.39 -7.74 -17.80
CA MET A 1 10.98 -7.46 -16.48
C MET A 1 10.80 -8.70 -15.62
N ASN A 2 11.86 -9.29 -15.09
CA ASN A 2 11.80 -10.40 -14.13
C ASN A 2 11.74 -9.85 -12.68
N TYR A 3 11.54 -10.72 -11.69
CA TYR A 3 11.43 -10.32 -10.28
C TYR A 3 12.61 -9.44 -9.82
N GLU A 4 13.84 -9.87 -10.08
CA GLU A 4 15.03 -9.13 -9.66
C GLU A 4 15.16 -7.76 -10.37
N GLN A 5 14.76 -7.69 -11.64
CA GLN A 5 14.75 -6.43 -12.39
C GLN A 5 13.69 -5.48 -11.82
N CYS A 6 12.51 -5.98 -11.45
CA CYS A 6 11.48 -5.17 -10.79
C CYS A 6 11.97 -4.64 -9.44
N GLN A 7 12.62 -5.50 -8.64
CA GLN A 7 13.12 -5.11 -7.33
C GLN A 7 14.18 -4.00 -7.45
N ARG A 8 15.17 -4.18 -8.33
CA ARG A 8 16.20 -3.15 -8.59
C ARG A 8 15.61 -1.82 -9.01
N TYR A 9 14.63 -1.84 -9.92
CA TYR A 9 13.93 -0.64 -10.36
C TYR A 9 13.24 0.12 -9.21
N LEU A 10 12.61 -0.60 -8.27
CA LEU A 10 11.96 0.03 -7.11
C LEU A 10 12.98 0.63 -6.13
N GLU A 11 14.11 -0.05 -5.90
CA GLU A 11 15.20 0.45 -5.04
C GLU A 11 15.83 1.73 -5.61
N GLU A 12 16.01 1.81 -6.93
CA GLU A 12 16.50 3.02 -7.61
C GLU A 12 15.56 4.23 -7.41
N ILE A 13 14.24 4.01 -7.49
CA ILE A 13 13.24 5.06 -7.25
C ILE A 13 13.26 5.54 -5.80
N GLN A 14 13.44 4.63 -4.84
CA GLN A 14 13.43 4.98 -3.41
C GLN A 14 14.53 5.98 -3.06
N ASN A 15 15.68 5.93 -3.74
CA ASN A 15 16.80 6.85 -3.54
C ASN A 15 16.50 8.31 -3.96
N LEU A 16 15.42 8.56 -4.71
CA LEU A 16 14.99 9.89 -5.12
C LEU A 16 14.26 10.66 -3.99
N GLY A 17 13.99 10.01 -2.86
CA GLY A 17 13.32 10.61 -1.70
C GLY A 17 11.79 10.58 -1.77
N ILE A 18 11.14 11.15 -0.75
CA ILE A 18 9.68 11.14 -0.60
C ILE A 18 9.10 12.45 -1.09
N LYS A 19 8.26 12.41 -2.12
CA LYS A 19 7.39 13.52 -2.52
C LYS A 19 6.09 13.44 -1.73
N PHE A 20 5.84 14.41 -0.86
CA PHE A 20 4.58 14.54 -0.15
C PHE A 20 3.44 15.00 -1.08
N GLY A 21 2.20 14.68 -0.69
CA GLY A 21 1.00 14.94 -1.49
C GLY A 21 0.44 13.67 -2.13
N LEU A 22 -0.78 13.76 -2.64
CA LEU A 22 -1.49 12.61 -3.21
C LEU A 22 -1.62 12.67 -4.74
N ASP A 23 -1.24 13.77 -5.38
CA ASP A 23 -1.49 14.01 -6.80
C ASP A 23 -0.96 12.88 -7.72
N ASN A 24 0.26 12.42 -7.45
CA ASN A 24 0.88 11.34 -8.22
C ASN A 24 0.07 10.04 -8.10
N VAL A 25 -0.25 9.61 -6.87
CA VAL A 25 -0.96 8.35 -6.64
C VAL A 25 -2.42 8.44 -7.07
N SER A 26 -3.08 9.58 -6.88
CA SER A 26 -4.44 9.84 -7.35
C SER A 26 -4.54 9.76 -8.87
N THR A 27 -3.55 10.30 -9.60
CA THR A 27 -3.49 10.20 -11.07
C THR A 27 -3.42 8.73 -11.51
N VAL A 28 -2.52 7.95 -10.90
CA VAL A 28 -2.39 6.52 -11.21
C VAL A 28 -3.67 5.77 -10.88
N LEU A 29 -4.23 5.95 -9.68
CA LEU A 29 -5.47 5.29 -9.27
C LEU A 29 -6.64 5.60 -10.21
N SER A 30 -6.75 6.84 -10.70
CA SER A 30 -7.78 7.23 -11.66
C SER A 30 -7.67 6.48 -12.99
N SER A 31 -6.45 6.23 -13.49
CA SER A 31 -6.23 5.44 -14.71
C SER A 31 -6.58 3.96 -14.57
N PHE A 32 -6.69 3.46 -13.34
CA PHE A 32 -7.12 2.09 -13.02
C PHE A 32 -8.57 2.02 -12.52
N ASP A 33 -9.38 3.06 -12.76
CA ASP A 33 -10.78 3.13 -12.33
C ASP A 33 -10.94 2.99 -10.80
N ASN A 34 -10.10 3.72 -10.05
CA ASN A 34 -10.15 3.87 -8.59
C ASN A 34 -10.36 2.55 -7.82
N PRO A 35 -9.46 1.55 -7.98
CA PRO A 35 -9.67 0.22 -7.44
C PRO A 35 -9.78 0.19 -5.90
N HIS A 36 -9.10 1.12 -5.22
CA HIS A 36 -9.15 1.34 -3.78
C HIS A 36 -10.56 1.65 -3.23
N GLN A 37 -11.53 2.02 -4.07
CA GLN A 37 -12.92 2.28 -3.68
C GLN A 37 -13.83 1.05 -3.84
N LYS A 38 -13.32 -0.05 -4.43
CA LYS A 38 -14.12 -1.22 -4.81
C LYS A 38 -14.21 -2.29 -3.71
N TYR A 39 -13.57 -2.07 -2.57
CA TYR A 39 -13.58 -3.01 -1.45
C TYR A 39 -13.48 -2.27 -0.12
N ALA A 40 -14.10 -2.84 0.92
CA ALA A 40 -14.00 -2.31 2.28
C ALA A 40 -12.54 -2.35 2.75
N SER A 41 -12.08 -1.26 3.36
CA SER A 41 -10.68 -1.08 3.75
C SER A 41 -10.57 -0.55 5.18
N VAL A 42 -9.52 -0.96 5.88
CA VAL A 42 -9.15 -0.44 7.21
C VAL A 42 -7.79 0.24 7.11
N LEU A 43 -7.73 1.55 7.40
CA LEU A 43 -6.49 2.33 7.42
C LEU A 43 -5.92 2.38 8.84
N VAL A 44 -4.70 1.88 9.03
CA VAL A 44 -4.02 1.84 10.34
C VAL A 44 -2.81 2.78 10.33
N ALA A 45 -2.87 3.84 11.14
CA ALA A 45 -1.79 4.80 11.34
C ALA A 45 -1.26 4.77 12.79
N GLY A 46 -0.02 5.22 13.00
CA GLY A 46 0.60 5.30 14.33
C GLY A 46 2.11 5.16 14.30
N THR A 47 2.81 5.61 15.33
CA THR A 47 4.28 5.50 15.41
C THR A 47 4.72 4.04 15.53
N ASN A 48 4.07 3.29 16.43
CA ASN A 48 4.38 1.89 16.73
C ASN A 48 3.14 1.00 16.54
N GLY A 49 3.33 -0.31 16.38
CA GLY A 49 2.25 -1.30 16.45
C GLY A 49 1.38 -1.47 15.18
N LYS A 50 1.51 -0.62 14.15
CA LYS A 50 0.74 -0.72 12.89
C LYS A 50 0.75 -2.13 12.30
N GLY A 51 1.93 -2.73 12.18
CA GLY A 51 2.09 -4.08 11.62
C GLY A 51 1.41 -5.16 12.47
N SER A 52 1.61 -5.13 13.80
CA SER A 52 0.99 -6.08 14.72
C SER A 52 -0.54 -5.96 14.73
N VAL A 53 -1.08 -4.74 14.72
CA VAL A 53 -2.52 -4.49 14.64
C VAL A 53 -3.10 -4.99 13.32
N CYS A 54 -2.45 -4.71 12.19
CA CYS A 54 -2.87 -5.24 10.89
C CYS A 54 -2.88 -6.78 10.87
N ALA A 55 -1.86 -7.42 11.45
CA ALA A 55 -1.78 -8.88 11.52
C ALA A 55 -2.91 -9.49 12.37
N MET A 56 -3.19 -8.89 13.54
CA MET A 56 -4.30 -9.33 14.41
C MET A 56 -5.66 -9.15 13.73
N LEU A 57 -5.90 -7.98 13.13
CA LEU A 57 -7.15 -7.69 12.41
C LEU A 57 -7.37 -8.66 11.25
N ALA A 58 -6.32 -8.91 10.45
CA ALA A 58 -6.39 -9.87 9.36
C ALA A 58 -6.79 -11.25 9.86
N GLN A 59 -6.19 -11.74 10.95
CA GLN A 59 -6.52 -13.05 11.51
C GLN A 59 -7.95 -13.12 12.05
N ILE A 60 -8.42 -12.06 12.72
CA ILE A 60 -9.80 -11.99 13.24
C ILE A 60 -10.80 -12.06 12.08
N LEU A 61 -10.58 -11.26 11.03
CA LEU A 61 -11.48 -11.19 9.87
C LEU A 61 -11.45 -12.47 9.04
N ILE A 62 -10.31 -13.15 8.93
CA ILE A 62 -10.22 -14.46 8.27
C ILE A 62 -11.01 -15.53 9.02
N LEU A 63 -10.99 -15.50 10.37
CA LEU A 63 -11.68 -16.49 11.21
C LEU A 63 -13.19 -16.24 11.40
N HIS A 64 -13.65 -15.01 11.16
CA HIS A 64 -15.06 -14.61 11.33
C HIS A 64 -15.82 -14.46 10.01
N ASN A 65 -15.22 -14.85 8.89
CA ASN A 65 -15.90 -15.09 7.62
C ASN A 65 -16.20 -16.58 7.44
#